data_AF-A0A2E3MJU3-F1
#
_entry.id   AF-A0A2E3MJU3-F1
#
_cell.length_a   1.000
_cell.length_b   1.000
_cell.length_c   1.000
_cell.angle_alpha   90.00
_cell.angle_beta   90.00
_cell.angle_gamma   90.00
#
_symmetry.space_group_name_H-M   'P 1'
#
loop_
_entity.id
_entity.type
_entity.pdbx_description
1 polymer ?
#
loop_
_entity_poly.entity_id
_entity_poly.type
_entity_poly.pdbx_seq_one_letter_code
_entity_poly.pdbx_strand_id
1 'polypeptide(L)'
;MINLCDDLPSNSFEPVNYAAQLLGLEQPQSIPYEDAELSPMTQGFYQSNKRVSNAKLKQQLLSQLRYPSYKEGLSALLSGEPL
;
A
#
# COMPACT_ATOMS: atom_id res chain seq x y z
N MET A 1 -4.29 9.08 20.46
CA MET A 1 -4.35 8.55 19.08
C MET A 1 -2.99 8.71 18.40
N ILE A 2 -2.50 7.62 17.79
CA ILE A 2 -1.29 7.51 16.96
C ILE A 2 -1.71 6.75 15.70
N ASN A 3 -1.32 7.22 14.53
CA ASN A 3 -1.61 6.54 13.26
C ASN A 3 -0.52 5.50 13.00
N LEU A 4 -0.93 4.28 12.64
CA LEU A 4 -0.05 3.19 12.25
C LEU A 4 -0.16 3.01 10.74
N CYS A 5 0.66 3.75 10.01
CA CYS A 5 0.81 3.62 8.56
C CYS A 5 2.27 3.82 8.18
N ASP A 6 2.63 3.33 7.00
CA ASP A 6 3.94 3.54 6.41
C ASP A 6 4.12 5.01 5.94
N ASP A 7 5.25 5.29 5.28
CA ASP A 7 5.63 6.63 4.84
C ASP A 7 5.13 6.97 3.43
N LEU A 8 4.64 5.99 2.68
CA LEU A 8 4.34 6.14 1.25
C LEU A 8 2.86 5.84 0.97
N PRO A 9 1.98 6.85 1.05
CA PRO A 9 0.63 6.74 0.54
C PRO A 9 0.68 6.33 -0.94
N SER A 10 -0.06 5.28 -1.29
CA SER A 10 -0.20 4.79 -2.66
C SER A 10 -1.68 4.68 -3.02
N ASN A 11 -1.95 4.66 -4.33
CA ASN A 11 -3.26 4.17 -4.78
C ASN A 11 -3.31 2.65 -4.66
N SER A 12 -4.50 2.06 -4.75
CA SER A 12 -4.68 0.60 -4.61
C SER A 12 -3.96 -0.23 -5.69
N PHE A 13 -3.61 0.36 -6.82
CA PHE A 13 -3.06 -0.33 -7.99
C PHE A 13 -1.53 -0.37 -7.99
N GLU A 14 -0.86 0.65 -7.44
CA GLU A 14 0.60 0.75 -7.39
C GLU A 14 1.29 -0.44 -6.70
N PRO A 15 0.86 -0.90 -5.51
CA PRO A 15 1.45 -2.08 -4.88
C PRO A 15 1.27 -3.35 -5.71
N VAL A 16 0.14 -3.47 -6.43
CA VAL A 16 -0.13 -4.63 -7.31
C VAL A 16 0.82 -4.64 -8.49
N ASN A 17 1.01 -3.50 -9.16
CA ASN A 17 1.96 -3.38 -10.26
C ASN A 17 3.39 -3.65 -9.83
N TYR A 18 3.77 -3.14 -8.65
CA TYR A 18 5.10 -3.39 -8.12
C TYR A 18 5.31 -4.86 -7.77
N ALA A 19 4.31 -5.54 -7.21
CA ALA A 19 4.36 -6.98 -6.99
C ALA A 19 4.50 -7.76 -8.31
N ALA A 20 3.74 -7.40 -9.36
CA ALA A 20 3.86 -8.02 -10.68
C ALA A 20 5.27 -7.82 -11.26
N GLN A 21 5.83 -6.62 -11.13
CA GLN A 21 7.21 -6.31 -11.55
C GLN A 21 8.23 -7.18 -10.80
N LEU A 22 8.11 -7.30 -9.47
CA LEU A 22 9.02 -8.12 -8.66
C LEU A 22 8.95 -9.61 -9.05
N LEU A 23 7.78 -10.10 -9.43
CA LEU A 23 7.57 -11.48 -9.87
C LEU A 23 7.93 -11.70 -11.35
N GLY A 24 8.28 -10.65 -12.11
CA GLY A 24 8.52 -10.75 -13.56
C GLY A 24 7.27 -11.09 -14.37
N LEU A 25 6.08 -10.77 -13.84
CA LEU A 25 4.79 -10.99 -14.48
C LEU A 25 4.37 -9.76 -15.29
N GLU A 26 3.49 -9.97 -16.26
CA GLU A 26 2.81 -8.87 -16.93
C GLU A 26 1.97 -8.07 -15.92
N GLN A 27 2.00 -6.74 -16.03
CA GLN A 27 1.19 -5.89 -15.17
C GLN A 27 -0.29 -6.08 -15.49
N PRO A 28 -1.16 -6.19 -14.49
CA PRO A 28 -2.59 -6.28 -14.73
C PRO A 28 -3.08 -5.05 -15.47
N GLN A 29 -4.14 -5.19 -16.27
CA GLN A 29 -4.77 -4.05 -16.92
C GLN A 29 -5.59 -3.27 -15.90
N SER A 30 -5.44 -1.94 -15.90
CA SER A 30 -6.28 -1.07 -15.09
C SER A 30 -7.66 -0.90 -15.74
N ILE A 31 -8.71 -0.99 -14.94
CA ILE A 31 -10.09 -0.71 -15.36
C ILE A 31 -10.51 0.63 -14.76
N PRO A 32 -11.13 1.54 -15.54
CA PRO A 32 -11.73 2.76 -14.99
C PRO A 32 -12.74 2.45 -13.87
N TYR A 33 -12.86 3.34 -12.89
CA TYR A 33 -13.73 3.08 -11.73
C TYR A 33 -15.21 2.96 -12.14
N GLU A 34 -15.63 3.76 -13.12
CA GLU A 34 -16.97 3.76 -13.71
C GLU A 34 -17.35 2.45 -14.41
N ASP A 35 -16.35 1.71 -14.91
CA ASP A 35 -16.54 0.46 -15.64
C ASP A 35 -16.35 -0.77 -14.73
N ALA A 36 -15.95 -0.57 -13.47
CA ALA A 36 -15.64 -1.66 -12.55
C ALA A 36 -16.90 -2.18 -11.84
N GLU A 37 -17.13 -3.49 -11.92
CA GLU A 37 -18.19 -4.18 -11.17
C GLU A 37 -17.79 -4.36 -9.69
N LEU A 38 -17.95 -3.29 -8.91
CA LEU A 38 -17.56 -3.26 -7.50
C LEU A 38 -18.73 -3.56 -6.56
N SER A 39 -18.47 -4.34 -5.51
CA SER A 39 -19.44 -4.52 -4.41
C SER A 39 -19.73 -3.18 -3.70
N PRO A 40 -20.89 -3.01 -3.05
CA PRO A 40 -21.19 -1.79 -2.28
C PRO A 40 -20.12 -1.45 -1.23
N MET A 41 -19.52 -2.45 -0.60
CA MET A 41 -18.42 -2.27 0.36
C MET A 41 -17.16 -1.73 -0.32
N THR A 42 -16.79 -2.28 -1.48
CA THR A 42 -15.64 -1.83 -2.25
C THR A 42 -15.84 -0.42 -2.80
N GLN A 43 -17.05 -0.09 -3.27
CA GLN A 43 -17.41 1.28 -3.67
C GLN A 43 -17.23 2.26 -2.49
N GLY A 44 -17.71 1.88 -1.30
CA GLY A 44 -17.55 2.67 -0.08
C GLY A 44 -16.08 2.95 0.28
N PHE A 45 -15.17 2.03 0.00
CA PHE A 45 -13.73 2.26 0.18
C PHE A 45 -13.21 3.39 -0.73
N TYR A 46 -13.57 3.36 -2.02
CA TYR A 46 -13.13 4.34 -3.01
C TYR A 46 -13.80 5.72 -2.87
N GLN A 47 -14.89 5.84 -2.11
CA GLN A 47 -15.53 7.13 -1.82
C GLN A 47 -14.68 8.07 -0.95
N SER A 48 -13.67 7.53 -0.25
CA SER A 48 -12.78 8.31 0.60
C SER A 48 -11.35 8.27 0.07
N ASN A 49 -10.68 9.42 0.05
CA ASN A 49 -9.26 9.51 -0.30
C ASN A 49 -8.58 10.48 0.65
N LYS A 50 -7.61 9.96 1.42
CA LYS A 50 -6.86 10.75 2.40
C LYS A 50 -5.43 10.24 2.52
N ARG A 51 -4.51 11.15 2.78
CA ARG A 51 -3.15 10.82 3.23
C ARG A 51 -3.10 10.92 4.74
N VAL A 52 -2.51 9.92 5.38
CA VAL A 52 -2.44 9.82 6.83
C VAL A 52 -0.99 10.06 7.27
N SER A 53 -0.77 10.99 8.19
CA SER A 53 0.56 11.25 8.74
C SER A 53 0.87 10.29 9.90
N ASN A 54 2.04 9.67 9.85
CA ASN A 54 2.61 8.87 10.93
C ASN A 54 3.65 9.64 11.77
N ALA A 55 3.76 10.97 11.63
CA ALA A 55 4.79 11.76 12.31
C ALA A 55 4.81 11.55 13.84
N LYS A 56 3.62 11.39 14.45
CA LYS A 56 3.49 11.11 15.88
C LYS A 56 4.02 9.72 16.28
N LEU A 57 3.86 8.71 15.42
CA LEU A 57 4.46 7.39 15.62
C LEU A 57 5.99 7.51 15.66
N LYS A 58 6.55 8.21 14.68
CA LYS A 58 7.99 8.42 14.54
C LYS A 58 8.61 9.20 15.70
N GLN A 59 7.92 10.24 16.15
CA GLN A 59 8.40 11.06 17.25
C GLN A 59 8.38 10.33 18.59
N GLN A 60 7.39 9.46 18.84
CA GLN A 60 7.09 8.98 20.20
C GLN A 60 7.47 7.52 20.44
N LEU A 61 7.43 6.66 19.41
CA LEU A 61 7.52 5.21 19.62
C LEU A 61 8.55 4.54 18.72
N LEU A 62 8.64 4.94 17.44
CA LEU A 62 9.46 4.24 16.46
C LEU A 62 9.96 5.19 15.37
N SER A 63 11.16 5.75 15.57
CA SER A 63 11.75 6.78 14.68
C SER A 63 11.93 6.31 13.23
N GLN A 64 12.13 5.01 13.01
CA GLN A 64 12.31 4.41 11.70
C GLN A 64 11.53 3.10 11.58
N LEU A 65 10.75 2.96 10.50
CA LEU A 65 10.04 1.74 10.16
C LEU A 65 11.01 0.76 9.47
N ARG A 66 10.89 -0.54 9.77
CA ARG A 66 11.63 -1.59 9.05
C ARG A 66 11.26 -1.61 7.56
N TYR A 67 9.99 -1.39 7.27
CA TYR A 67 9.45 -1.26 5.91
C TYR A 67 8.76 0.10 5.79
N PRO A 68 9.49 1.15 5.34
CA PRO A 68 8.95 2.51 5.20
C PRO A 68 7.90 2.63 4.10
N SER A 69 7.84 1.70 3.15
CA SER A 69 6.80 1.62 2.14
C SER A 69 6.44 0.19 1.78
N TYR A 70 5.37 0.06 0.98
CA TYR A 70 5.01 -1.20 0.32
C TYR A 70 6.17 -1.79 -0.52
N LYS A 71 7.14 -0.99 -0.99
CA LYS A 71 8.22 -1.46 -1.85
C LYS A 71 9.23 -2.32 -1.09
N GLU A 72 9.72 -1.82 0.04
CA GLU A 72 10.63 -2.58 0.90
C GLU A 72 9.91 -3.80 1.46
N GLY A 73 8.64 -3.65 1.87
CA GLY A 73 7.84 -4.75 2.39
C GLY A 73 7.63 -5.88 1.38
N LEU A 74 7.22 -5.57 0.16
CA LEU A 74 7.02 -6.58 -0.88
C LEU A 74 8.34 -7.25 -1.33
N SER A 75 9.43 -6.49 -1.39
CA SER A 75 10.75 -7.03 -1.70
C SER A 75 11.23 -8.02 -0.63
N ALA A 76 11.05 -7.66 0.64
CA ALA A 76 11.40 -8.52 1.78
C ALA A 76 10.56 -9.80 1.78
N LEU A 77 9.25 -9.69 1.55
CA LEU A 77 8.34 -10.84 1.42
C LEU A 77 8.79 -11.80 0.30
N LEU A 78 9.17 -11.27 -0.86
CA LEU A 78 9.65 -12.11 -1.97
C LEU A 78 10.98 -12.81 -1.64
N SER A 79 11.89 -12.12 -0.92
CA SER A 79 13.18 -12.69 -0.52
C SER A 79 13.07 -13.75 0.59
N GLY A 80 11.90 -13.89 1.23
CA GLY A 80 11.70 -14.78 2.36
C GLY A 80 12.35 -14.28 3.65
N GLU A 81 12.54 -12.96 3.79
CA GLU A 81 13.09 -12.36 5.00
C GLU A 81 12.18 -12.66 6.21
N PRO A 82 12.72 -13.19 7.34
CA PRO A 82 11.91 -13.45 8.52
C PRO A 82 11.40 -12.15 9.14
N LEU A 83 10.11 -12.15 9.50
CA LEU A 83 9.42 -11.04 10.17
C LEU A 83 9.98 -10.78 11.58
#